data_AF-A0A2N0L7X7-F1
#
_entry.id   AF-A0A2N0L7X7-F1
#
_cell.length_a   1.000
_cell.length_b   1.000
_cell.length_c   1.000
_cell.angle_alpha   90.00
_cell.angle_beta   90.00
_cell.angle_gamma   90.00
#
_symmetry.space_group_name_H-M   'P 1'
#
loop_
_entity.id
_entity.type
_entity.pdbx_description
1 polymer ?
#
loop_
_entity_poly.entity_id
_entity_poly.type
_entity_poly.pdbx_seq_one_letter_code
_entity_poly.pdbx_strand_id
1 'polypeptide(L)'
;MPSRLEMMWNQRVEEAFAASDCPAARKLELEASDYKGPLIDTHFHMSPLWDAPLEADADGGSYERDISRGNFPINLPILGKNITMTEIACRLGQEGIVGVFAFFYVESERPGQLRPSLDVVRKTMDL
;
A
#
# COMPACT_ATOMS: atom_id res chain seq x y z
N MET A 1 12.62 -5.48 24.95
CA MET A 1 11.65 -4.47 24.48
C MET A 1 12.14 -3.95 23.15
N PRO A 2 11.26 -3.73 22.16
CA PRO A 2 11.67 -3.16 20.89
C PRO A 2 12.24 -1.75 21.09
N SER A 3 13.23 -1.41 20.27
CA SER A 3 13.76 -0.06 20.17
C SER A 3 12.69 0.92 19.67
N ARG A 4 12.87 2.22 19.93
CA ARG A 4 11.98 3.28 19.42
C ARG A 4 11.82 3.20 17.89
N LEU A 5 12.92 2.98 17.18
CA LEU A 5 12.91 2.83 15.72
C LEU A 5 12.10 1.61 15.27
N GLU A 6 12.25 0.47 15.95
CA GLU A 6 11.45 -0.73 15.66
C GLU A 6 9.96 -0.50 15.91
N MET A 7 9.60 0.18 17.01
CA MET A 7 8.21 0.54 17.29
C MET A 7 7.59 1.39 16.19
N MET A 8 8.34 2.36 15.66
CA MET A 8 7.86 3.23 14.60
C MET A 8 7.68 2.47 13.28
N TRP A 9 8.61 1.58 12.94
CA TRP A 9 8.44 0.70 11.78
C TRP A 9 7.28 -0.28 11.95
N ASN A 10 7.07 -0.81 13.15
CA ASN A 10 5.90 -1.64 13.45
C ASN A 10 4.61 -0.85 13.26
N GLN A 11 4.57 0.41 13.70
CA GLN A 11 3.40 1.26 13.49
C GLN A 11 3.13 1.51 11.99
N ARG A 12 4.15 1.70 11.15
CA ARG A 12 3.96 1.77 9.68
C ARG A 12 3.30 0.52 9.11
N VAL A 13 3.71 -0.66 9.58
CA VAL A 13 3.09 -1.93 9.18
C VAL A 13 1.65 -1.98 9.66
N GLU A 14 1.34 -1.59 10.90
CA GLU A 14 -0.04 -1.56 11.39
C GLU A 14 -0.92 -0.58 10.62
N GLU A 15 -0.42 0.62 10.33
CA GLU A 15 -1.11 1.63 9.52
C GLU A 15 -1.44 1.10 8.12
N ALA A 16 -0.55 0.31 7.50
CA ALA A 16 -0.82 -0.31 6.18
C ALA A 16 -2.04 -1.24 6.18
N PHE A 17 -2.41 -1.80 7.34
CA PHE A 17 -3.57 -2.67 7.50
C PHE A 17 -4.70 -2.03 8.31
N ALA A 18 -4.64 -0.73 8.57
CA ALA A 18 -5.73 -0.01 9.21
C ALA A 18 -7.03 -0.22 8.43
N ALA A 19 -8.16 -0.25 9.15
CA ALA A 19 -9.47 -0.35 8.52
C ALA A 19 -9.70 0.86 7.59
N SER A 20 -10.38 0.62 6.47
CA SER A 20 -10.81 1.66 5.52
C SER A 20 -12.32 1.63 5.42
N ASP A 21 -12.91 2.81 5.21
CA ASP A 21 -14.34 2.97 4.93
C ASP A 21 -14.73 2.43 3.53
N CYS A 22 -13.75 1.98 2.75
CA CYS A 22 -13.92 1.42 1.41
C CYS A 22 -14.73 2.34 0.49
N PRO A 23 -14.15 3.48 0.08
CA PRO A 23 -14.80 4.40 -0.85
C PRO A 23 -15.19 3.67 -2.14
N ALA A 24 -16.30 4.11 -2.73
CA ALA A 24 -16.84 3.49 -3.94
C ALA A 24 -15.79 3.42 -5.06
N ALA A 25 -15.55 2.21 -5.56
CA ALA A 25 -14.75 1.97 -6.73
C ALA A 25 -15.50 2.38 -7.99
N ARG A 26 -14.76 2.75 -9.03
CA ARG A 26 -15.33 2.99 -10.35
C ARG A 26 -15.65 1.64 -10.97
N LYS A 27 -16.94 1.32 -11.10
CA LYS A 27 -17.34 0.13 -11.86
C LYS A 27 -16.94 0.28 -13.32
N LEU A 28 -16.27 -0.73 -13.86
CA LEU A 28 -15.99 -0.84 -15.29
C LEU A 28 -17.25 -1.37 -15.98
N GLU A 29 -17.81 -0.59 -16.89
CA GLU A 29 -18.86 -1.06 -17.80
C GLU A 29 -18.19 -1.84 -18.92
N LEU A 30 -18.52 -3.13 -19.01
CA LEU A 30 -17.94 -4.05 -20.00
C LEU A 30 -18.91 -4.21 -21.17
N GLU A 31 -18.40 -4.07 -22.39
CA GLU A 31 -19.14 -4.24 -23.65
C GLU A 31 -19.61 -5.68 -23.83
N ALA A 32 -20.59 -5.91 -24.72
CA ALA A 32 -21.15 -7.24 -24.94
C ALA A 32 -20.11 -8.29 -25.38
N SER A 33 -19.06 -7.87 -26.09
CA SER A 33 -17.96 -8.73 -26.54
C SER A 33 -16.91 -9.03 -25.48
N ASP A 34 -16.91 -8.31 -24.36
CA ASP A 34 -15.90 -8.47 -23.32
C ASP A 34 -16.10 -9.76 -22.54
N TYR A 35 -15.01 -10.24 -21.95
CA TYR A 35 -15.03 -11.40 -21.07
C TYR A 35 -15.96 -11.16 -19.85
N LYS A 36 -16.88 -12.09 -19.61
CA LYS A 36 -17.88 -12.03 -18.52
C LYS A 36 -17.67 -13.05 -17.40
N GLY A 37 -16.58 -13.81 -17.46
CA GLY A 37 -16.23 -14.76 -16.40
C GLY A 37 -15.57 -14.07 -15.20
N PRO A 38 -15.06 -14.85 -14.23
CA PRO A 38 -14.39 -14.30 -13.05
C PRO A 38 -13.16 -13.46 -13.44
N LEU A 39 -13.09 -12.24 -12.93
CA LEU A 39 -11.99 -11.32 -13.21
C LEU A 39 -10.82 -11.63 -12.26
N ILE A 40 -9.66 -11.96 -12.83
CA ILE A 40 -8.41 -12.18 -12.10
C ILE A 40 -7.41 -11.15 -12.63
N ASP A 41 -6.84 -10.36 -11.73
CA ASP A 41 -5.72 -9.49 -12.09
C ASP A 41 -4.43 -10.32 -12.06
N THR A 42 -3.80 -10.45 -13.22
CA THR A 42 -2.56 -11.24 -13.35
C THR A 42 -1.30 -10.39 -13.14
N HIS A 43 -1.45 -9.07 -12.99
CA HIS A 43 -0.33 -8.15 -12.84
C HIS A 43 -0.74 -6.92 -12.01
N PHE A 44 -0.69 -7.05 -10.69
CA PHE A 44 -0.99 -5.94 -9.77
C PHE A 44 0.27 -5.50 -9.02
N HIS A 45 0.62 -4.22 -9.10
CA HIS A 45 1.70 -3.68 -8.29
C HIS A 45 1.16 -3.13 -6.98
N MET A 46 1.61 -3.70 -5.87
CA MET A 46 1.29 -3.17 -4.56
C MET A 46 1.99 -1.84 -4.34
N SER A 47 1.28 -0.90 -3.74
CA SER A 47 1.84 0.40 -3.34
C SER A 47 2.99 0.20 -2.35
N PRO A 48 4.05 1.02 -2.41
CA PRO A 48 5.17 0.88 -1.49
C PRO A 48 4.74 1.24 -0.07
N LEU A 49 5.38 0.59 0.91
CA LEU A 49 5.40 1.08 2.28
C LEU A 49 6.28 2.33 2.33
N TRP A 50 5.88 3.32 3.12
CA TRP A 50 6.62 4.57 3.27
C TRP A 50 8.09 4.29 3.65
N ASP A 51 9.01 5.04 3.05
CA ASP A 51 10.45 4.79 3.07
C ASP A 51 11.20 5.42 4.25
N ALA A 52 10.43 5.84 5.25
CA ALA A 52 10.93 6.48 6.45
C ALA A 52 10.09 6.12 7.71
N PRO A 53 10.73 6.03 8.88
CA PRO A 53 10.02 5.84 10.15
C PRO A 53 9.19 7.10 10.48
N LEU A 54 8.15 6.97 11.32
CA LEU A 54 7.16 8.04 11.58
C LEU A 54 7.71 9.41 11.97
N GLU A 55 8.80 9.51 12.73
CA GLU A 55 9.39 10.80 13.13
C GLU A 55 10.04 11.54 11.97
N ALA A 56 10.39 10.84 10.89
CA ALA A 56 10.83 11.52 9.66
C ALA A 56 9.71 12.38 9.05
N ASP A 57 8.45 12.17 9.46
CA ASP A 57 7.32 13.02 9.09
C ASP A 57 7.03 14.13 10.12
N ALA A 58 7.58 14.05 11.35
CA ALA A 58 7.31 15.02 12.41
C ALA A 58 7.78 16.45 12.06
N ASP A 59 8.83 16.56 11.23
CA ASP A 59 9.36 17.82 10.70
C ASP A 59 9.06 18.02 9.21
N GLY A 60 8.05 17.34 8.65
CA GLY A 60 7.73 17.36 7.21
C GLY A 60 8.84 16.76 6.33
N GLY A 61 9.62 15.84 6.90
CA GLY A 61 10.99 15.61 6.49
C GLY A 61 11.21 14.77 5.23
N SER A 62 10.26 13.96 4.79
CA SER A 62 10.47 13.06 3.65
C SER A 62 9.47 13.27 2.50
N TYR A 63 8.17 13.10 2.74
CA TYR A 63 7.15 13.26 1.68
C TYR A 63 6.94 14.71 1.28
N GLU A 64 6.75 15.58 2.28
CA GLU A 64 6.49 16.99 2.04
C GLU A 64 7.71 17.65 1.41
N ARG A 65 8.93 17.27 1.80
CA ARG A 65 10.15 17.83 1.23
C ARG A 65 10.33 17.46 -0.25
N ASP A 66 10.06 16.23 -0.65
CA ASP A 66 10.20 15.78 -2.04
C ASP A 66 9.03 16.23 -2.95
N ILE A 67 7.82 16.34 -2.40
CA ILE A 67 6.69 17.01 -3.05
C ILE A 67 6.94 18.51 -3.20
N SER A 68 7.40 19.18 -2.14
CA SER A 68 7.69 20.62 -2.14
C SER A 68 8.87 20.97 -3.04
N ARG A 69 9.77 20.02 -3.31
CA ARG A 69 10.84 20.14 -4.30
C ARG A 69 10.40 19.83 -5.73
N GLY A 70 9.15 19.42 -5.94
CA GLY A 70 8.62 19.07 -7.26
C GLY A 70 9.20 17.79 -7.85
N ASN A 71 9.86 16.96 -7.04
CA ASN A 71 10.59 15.79 -7.50
C ASN A 71 9.72 14.53 -7.63
N PHE A 72 8.51 14.55 -7.05
CA PHE A 72 7.58 13.42 -7.09
C PHE A 72 6.14 13.88 -7.35
N PRO A 73 5.34 13.11 -8.12
CA PRO A 73 3.94 13.42 -8.31
C PRO A 73 3.19 13.37 -6.97
N ILE A 74 2.40 14.41 -6.71
CA ILE A 74 1.79 14.78 -5.41
C ILE A 74 0.85 13.69 -4.83
N ASN A 75 0.49 12.67 -5.60
CA ASN A 75 -0.57 11.71 -5.27
C ASN A 75 -0.15 10.24 -5.47
N LEU A 76 1.11 9.87 -5.17
CA LEU A 76 1.46 8.43 -5.18
C LEU A 76 0.71 7.71 -4.05
N PRO A 77 0.12 6.54 -4.34
CA PRO A 77 -0.46 5.71 -3.29
C PRO A 77 0.67 5.11 -2.45
N ILE A 78 0.60 5.34 -1.14
CA ILE A 78 1.55 4.91 -0.12
C ILE A 78 0.77 4.14 0.95
N LEU A 79 1.17 2.90 1.18
CA LEU A 79 0.54 2.04 2.19
C LEU A 79 0.67 2.64 3.58
N GLY A 80 -0.47 2.71 4.27
CA GLY A 80 -0.60 3.21 5.63
C GLY A 80 -0.61 4.73 5.76
N LYS A 81 -0.53 5.47 4.64
CA LYS A 81 -0.58 6.93 4.64
C LYS A 81 -1.82 7.48 3.96
N ASN A 82 -2.02 7.13 2.70
CA ASN A 82 -3.16 7.60 1.89
C ASN A 82 -3.91 6.46 1.19
N ILE A 83 -3.45 5.22 1.36
CA ILE A 83 -4.16 4.00 0.98
C ILE A 83 -3.79 2.90 1.98
N THR A 84 -4.70 1.95 2.20
CA THR A 84 -4.45 0.78 3.04
C THR A 84 -4.67 -0.51 2.25
N MET A 85 -4.11 -1.61 2.74
CA MET A 85 -4.36 -2.95 2.21
C MET A 85 -5.85 -3.30 2.24
N THR A 86 -6.56 -2.89 3.30
CA THR A 86 -8.01 -3.12 3.45
C THR A 86 -8.82 -2.35 2.41
N GLU A 87 -8.42 -1.12 2.09
CA GLU A 87 -9.04 -0.33 1.03
C GLU A 87 -8.82 -0.97 -0.35
N ILE A 88 -7.58 -1.37 -0.65
CA ILE A 88 -7.23 -2.02 -1.92
C ILE A 88 -8.06 -3.28 -2.11
N ALA A 89 -8.07 -4.18 -1.12
CA ALA A 89 -8.84 -5.42 -1.18
C ALA A 89 -10.34 -5.14 -1.38
N CYS A 90 -10.88 -4.14 -0.69
CA CYS A 90 -12.30 -3.83 -0.81
C CYS A 90 -12.66 -3.23 -2.18
N ARG A 91 -11.83 -2.34 -2.74
CA ARG A 91 -12.04 -1.80 -4.09
C ARG A 91 -11.97 -2.88 -5.17
N LEU A 92 -10.97 -3.77 -5.10
CA LEU A 92 -10.86 -4.93 -5.99
C LEU A 92 -12.12 -5.80 -5.93
N GLY A 93 -12.64 -6.03 -4.72
CA GLY A 93 -13.91 -6.75 -4.52
C GLY A 93 -15.11 -6.04 -5.15
N GLN A 94 -15.23 -4.71 -5.01
CA GLN A 94 -16.28 -3.91 -5.65
C GLN A 94 -16.20 -3.93 -7.18
N GLU A 95 -14.99 -4.05 -7.74
CA GLU A 95 -14.74 -4.19 -9.18
C GLU A 95 -15.01 -5.62 -9.71
N GLY A 96 -15.37 -6.55 -8.82
CA GLY A 96 -15.66 -7.94 -9.19
C GLY A 96 -14.41 -8.79 -9.42
N ILE A 97 -13.24 -8.33 -8.95
CA ILE A 97 -11.99 -9.07 -9.03
C ILE A 97 -12.00 -10.15 -7.93
N VAL A 98 -11.84 -11.41 -8.34
CA VAL A 98 -11.92 -12.58 -7.44
C VAL A 98 -10.54 -13.07 -7.00
N GLY A 99 -9.46 -12.57 -7.61
CA GLY A 99 -8.09 -12.95 -7.30
C GLY A 99 -7.08 -12.03 -7.96
N VAL A 100 -5.92 -11.89 -7.33
CA VAL A 100 -4.86 -11.00 -7.79
C VAL A 100 -3.49 -11.67 -7.66
N PHE A 101 -2.67 -11.59 -8.69
CA PHE A 101 -1.25 -11.84 -8.63
C PHE A 101 -0.51 -10.52 -8.36
N ALA A 102 -0.13 -10.32 -7.09
CA ALA A 102 0.42 -9.06 -6.60
C ALA A 102 1.96 -9.08 -6.49
N PHE A 103 2.61 -8.02 -6.96
CA PHE A 103 4.03 -7.75 -6.80
C PHE A 103 4.24 -6.71 -5.71
N PHE A 104 4.96 -7.07 -4.66
CA PHE A 104 5.26 -6.17 -3.55
C PHE A 104 6.60 -5.45 -3.76
N TYR A 105 6.59 -4.14 -3.50
CA TYR A 105 7.82 -3.37 -3.45
C TYR A 105 8.54 -3.62 -2.12
N VAL A 106 9.74 -4.21 -2.20
CA VAL A 106 10.59 -4.47 -1.04
C VAL A 106 11.87 -3.67 -1.19
N GLU A 107 11.98 -2.57 -0.44
CA GLU A 107 13.17 -1.72 -0.45
C GLU A 107 14.23 -2.31 0.48
N SER A 108 15.34 -2.75 -0.08
CA SER A 108 16.44 -3.35 0.68
C SER A 108 17.61 -2.40 0.93
N GLU A 109 17.68 -1.28 0.19
CA GLU A 109 18.84 -0.39 0.24
C GLU A 109 18.83 0.55 1.46
N ARG A 110 17.68 0.71 2.13
CA ARG A 110 17.55 1.58 3.30
C ARG A 110 17.61 0.81 4.63
N PRO A 111 18.49 1.22 5.57
CA PRO A 111 18.59 0.58 6.88
C PRO A 111 17.24 0.56 7.62
N GLY A 112 16.77 -0.64 7.96
CA GLY A 112 15.55 -0.82 8.75
C GLY A 112 14.25 -0.94 7.97
N GLN A 113 14.26 -0.77 6.63
CA GLN A 113 13.05 -0.83 5.80
C GLN A 113 12.74 -2.24 5.27
N LEU A 114 13.76 -3.09 5.07
CA LEU A 114 13.56 -4.44 4.54
C LEU A 114 12.58 -5.27 5.39
N ARG A 115 12.77 -5.26 6.72
CA ARG A 115 11.90 -6.00 7.65
C ARG A 115 10.43 -5.57 7.55
N PRO A 116 10.07 -4.28 7.75
CA PRO A 116 8.67 -3.87 7.70
C PRO A 116 8.04 -4.10 6.31
N SER A 117 8.78 -3.97 5.21
CA SER A 117 8.28 -4.37 3.88
C SER A 117 7.94 -5.86 3.81
N LEU A 118 8.80 -6.74 4.35
CA LEU A 118 8.52 -8.18 4.42
C LEU A 118 7.37 -8.51 5.38
N ASP A 119 7.23 -7.77 6.48
CA ASP A 119 6.13 -7.95 7.42
C ASP A 119 4.78 -7.61 6.76
N VAL A 120 4.72 -6.61 5.87
CA VAL A 120 3.53 -6.33 5.04
C VAL A 120 3.19 -7.52 4.13
N VAL A 121 4.18 -8.08 3.43
CA VAL A 121 3.98 -9.25 2.55
C VAL A 121 3.42 -10.41 3.38
N ARG A 122 4.07 -10.71 4.50
CA ARG A 122 3.68 -11.82 5.37
C ARG A 122 2.27 -11.65 5.91
N LYS A 123 1.95 -10.49 6.48
CA LYS A 123 0.61 -10.21 7.05
C LYS A 123 -0.48 -10.26 5.99
N THR A 124 -0.18 -10.00 4.72
CA THR A 124 -1.15 -10.17 3.63
C THR A 124 -1.50 -11.64 3.38
N MET A 125 -0.55 -12.56 3.59
CA MET A 125 -0.76 -14.00 3.35
C MET A 125 -1.39 -14.73 4.54
N ASP A 126 -1.31 -14.15 5.74
CA ASP A 126 -1.80 -14.72 7.00
C ASP A 126 -3.27 -14.34 7.30
N LEU A 127 -3.93 -13.57 6.41
CA LEU A 127 -5.33 -13.11 6.54
C LEU A 127 -6.36 -14.14 6.04
#